data_AF-A0A061N4G6-F1
#
_entry.id   AF-A0A061N4G6-F1
#
_cell.length_a   1.000
_cell.length_b   1.000
_cell.length_c   1.000
_cell.angle_alpha   90.00
_cell.angle_beta   90.00
_cell.angle_gamma   90.00
#
_symmetry.space_group_name_H-M   'P 1'
#
loop_
_entity.id
_entity.type
_entity.pdbx_description
1 polymer ?
#
loop_
_entity_poly.entity_id
_entity_poly.type
_entity_poly.pdbx_seq_one_letter_code
_entity_poly.pdbx_strand_id
1 'polypeptide(L)'
;MIVEHDGPAGFNLSDMKEVRVEDDTTVVIELENPNAAFLGYLAWYGTFIVAEHVYDDSNWDSGTTIEPIGTGPFVFDEHTSGVSINLLANEEYFGHVPEVPSLVFSITADQDTKMQAFYNGEIDILGTAPPSSEIASLEENEDYVIERRVWPSREYIFF
;
A
#
# COMPACT_ATOMS: atom_id res chain seq x y z
N MET A 1 -23.05 -8.28 -2.07
CA MET A 1 -21.89 -7.93 -2.93
C MET A 1 -20.94 -7.08 -2.08
N ILE A 2 -19.62 -7.30 -2.11
CA ILE A 2 -18.66 -6.57 -1.24
C ILE A 2 -18.67 -5.04 -1.46
N VAL A 3 -19.29 -4.56 -2.54
CA VAL A 3 -19.53 -3.13 -2.82
C VAL A 3 -20.62 -2.50 -1.92
N GLU A 4 -21.30 -3.29 -1.11
CA GLU A 4 -22.28 -2.82 -0.13
C GLU A 4 -21.64 -2.17 1.12
N HIS A 5 -20.30 -2.17 1.23
CA HIS A 5 -19.57 -1.54 2.32
C HIS A 5 -19.13 -0.10 2.00
N ASP A 6 -19.34 0.81 2.96
CA ASP A 6 -18.98 2.25 2.92
C ASP A 6 -17.44 2.48 2.96
N GLY A 7 -16.73 1.95 1.98
CA GLY A 7 -15.29 2.15 1.79
C GLY A 7 -14.97 3.29 0.82
N PRO A 8 -13.76 3.88 0.87
CA PRO A 8 -13.33 4.93 -0.06
C PRO A 8 -13.44 4.54 -1.55
N ALA A 9 -13.33 3.24 -1.85
CA ALA A 9 -13.49 2.70 -3.21
C ALA A 9 -14.97 2.51 -3.61
N GLY A 10 -15.90 2.41 -2.66
CA GLY A 10 -17.33 2.17 -2.95
C GLY A 10 -17.96 3.25 -3.84
N PHE A 11 -17.60 4.52 -3.62
CA PHE A 11 -18.00 5.61 -4.50
C PHE A 11 -17.52 5.42 -5.94
N ASN A 12 -16.24 5.05 -6.12
CA ASN A 12 -15.64 4.86 -7.43
C ASN A 12 -16.20 3.65 -8.19
N LEU A 13 -16.71 2.65 -7.46
CA LEU A 13 -17.28 1.41 -8.02
C LEU A 13 -18.82 1.42 -8.09
N SER A 14 -19.46 2.55 -7.81
CA SER A 14 -20.92 2.67 -7.72
C SER A 14 -21.69 2.40 -9.02
N ASP A 15 -21.03 2.52 -10.18
CA ASP A 15 -21.61 2.20 -11.49
C ASP A 15 -21.63 0.68 -11.79
N MET A 16 -21.06 -0.15 -10.91
CA MET A 16 -21.01 -1.59 -11.09
C MET A 16 -22.36 -2.22 -10.75
N LYS A 17 -22.99 -2.81 -11.77
CA LYS A 17 -24.31 -3.43 -11.65
C LYS A 17 -24.24 -4.88 -11.20
N GLU A 18 -23.33 -5.66 -11.79
CA GLU A 18 -23.17 -7.08 -11.49
C GLU A 18 -21.71 -7.50 -11.64
N VAL A 19 -21.28 -8.44 -10.81
CA VAL A 19 -20.04 -9.21 -11.00
C VAL A 19 -20.42 -10.67 -11.03
N ARG A 20 -20.01 -11.38 -12.09
CA ARG A 20 -20.25 -12.81 -12.24
C ARG A 20 -18.97 -13.53 -12.64
N VAL A 21 -18.83 -14.75 -12.17
CA VAL A 21 -17.75 -15.66 -12.55
C VAL A 21 -18.24 -16.50 -13.72
N GLU A 22 -17.54 -16.43 -14.85
CA GLU A 22 -17.85 -17.25 -16.02
C GLU A 22 -17.09 -18.59 -15.98
N ASP A 23 -15.84 -18.57 -15.50
CA ASP A 23 -15.00 -19.75 -15.23
C ASP A 23 -13.88 -19.41 -14.22
N ASP A 24 -13.03 -20.40 -13.90
CA ASP A 24 -11.94 -20.30 -12.92
C ASP A 24 -10.95 -19.14 -13.16
N THR A 25 -10.91 -18.60 -14.39
CA THR A 25 -9.97 -17.54 -14.81
C THR A 25 -10.66 -16.33 -15.43
N THR A 26 -12.00 -16.31 -15.46
CA THR A 26 -12.78 -15.27 -16.15
C THR A 26 -13.84 -14.69 -15.23
N VAL A 27 -13.70 -13.40 -14.92
CA VAL A 27 -14.70 -12.59 -14.21
C VAL A 27 -15.27 -11.56 -15.17
N VAL A 28 -16.61 -11.42 -15.18
CA VAL A 28 -17.31 -10.40 -15.95
C VAL A 28 -17.93 -9.39 -15.01
N ILE A 29 -17.61 -8.12 -15.25
CA ILE A 29 -18.15 -6.98 -14.54
C ILE A 29 -19.10 -6.24 -15.48
N GLU A 30 -20.38 -6.21 -15.15
CA GLU A 30 -21.40 -5.44 -15.84
C GLU A 30 -21.55 -4.06 -15.20
N LEU A 31 -21.54 -3.02 -16.02
CA LEU A 31 -21.75 -1.64 -15.58
C LEU A 31 -23.18 -1.19 -15.91
N GLU A 32 -23.78 -0.39 -15.04
CA GLU A 32 -25.09 0.21 -15.25
C GLU A 32 -25.06 1.21 -16.43
N ASN A 33 -23.96 1.95 -16.57
CA ASN A 33 -23.73 2.91 -17.65
C ASN A 33 -22.29 2.80 -18.18
N PRO A 34 -22.03 3.20 -19.45
CA PRO A 34 -20.67 3.31 -19.95
C PRO A 34 -19.84 4.28 -19.10
N ASN A 35 -18.76 3.80 -18.48
CA ASN A 35 -17.87 4.59 -17.64
C ASN A 35 -16.42 4.45 -18.10
N ALA A 36 -15.87 5.52 -18.68
CA ALA A 36 -14.50 5.55 -19.20
C ALA A 36 -13.42 5.54 -18.10
N ALA A 37 -13.78 5.93 -16.87
CA ALA A 37 -12.87 5.95 -15.73
C ALA A 37 -12.82 4.62 -14.96
N PHE A 38 -13.75 3.69 -15.24
CA PHE A 38 -13.90 2.44 -14.50
C PHE A 38 -12.60 1.62 -14.38
N LEU A 39 -11.85 1.47 -15.48
CA LEU A 39 -10.57 0.74 -15.45
C LEU A 39 -9.53 1.44 -14.56
N GLY A 40 -9.55 2.77 -14.50
CA GLY A 40 -8.68 3.53 -13.60
C GLY A 40 -9.06 3.33 -12.14
N TYR A 41 -10.36 3.22 -11.84
CA TYR A 41 -10.84 2.90 -10.50
C TYR A 41 -10.47 1.48 -10.06
N LEU A 42 -10.55 0.51 -10.96
CA LEU A 42 -10.14 -0.87 -10.70
C LEU A 42 -8.62 -1.05 -10.49
N ALA A 43 -7.83 -0.07 -10.94
CA ALA A 43 -6.37 -0.03 -10.73
C ALA A 43 -5.96 0.84 -9.53
N TRP A 44 -6.93 1.39 -8.78
CA TRP A 44 -6.67 2.37 -7.73
C TRP A 44 -6.44 1.72 -6.35
N TYR A 45 -5.79 2.48 -5.46
CA TYR A 45 -5.65 2.11 -4.06
C TYR A 45 -7.02 1.81 -3.42
N GLY A 46 -7.16 0.63 -2.81
CA GLY A 46 -8.41 0.16 -2.22
C GLY A 46 -9.24 -0.77 -3.09
N THR A 47 -8.72 -1.18 -4.27
CA THR A 47 -9.34 -2.21 -5.13
C THR A 47 -8.47 -3.47 -5.25
N PHE A 48 -7.68 -3.76 -4.22
CA PHE A 48 -6.84 -4.96 -4.16
C PHE A 48 -7.68 -6.23 -4.12
N ILE A 49 -7.23 -7.27 -4.83
CA ILE A 49 -7.85 -8.59 -4.76
C ILE A 49 -7.46 -9.25 -3.44
N VAL A 50 -8.46 -9.77 -2.73
CA VAL A 50 -8.31 -10.45 -1.45
C VAL A 50 -8.76 -11.92 -1.57
N ALA A 51 -8.22 -12.78 -0.71
CA ALA A 51 -8.54 -14.20 -0.72
C ALA A 51 -9.92 -14.48 -0.10
N GLU A 52 -10.91 -14.86 -0.90
CA GLU A 52 -12.28 -15.17 -0.44
C GLU A 52 -12.31 -16.21 0.68
N HIS A 53 -11.48 -17.25 0.60
CA HIS A 53 -11.43 -18.30 1.62
C HIS A 53 -10.84 -17.86 2.96
N VAL A 54 -10.23 -16.67 3.01
CA VAL A 54 -9.66 -16.05 4.22
C VAL A 54 -10.60 -14.97 4.75
N TYR A 55 -11.21 -14.20 3.86
CA TYR A 55 -12.02 -13.04 4.20
C TYR A 55 -13.49 -13.24 3.85
N ASP A 56 -14.34 -13.27 4.88
CA ASP A 56 -15.79 -13.33 4.79
C ASP A 56 -16.43 -12.16 5.55
N ASP A 57 -17.76 -12.07 5.50
CA ASP A 57 -18.53 -11.00 6.14
C ASP A 57 -18.28 -10.88 7.66
N SER A 58 -17.78 -11.92 8.32
CA SER A 58 -17.54 -11.95 9.76
C SER A 58 -16.16 -11.43 10.18
N ASN A 59 -15.20 -11.37 9.26
CA ASN A 59 -13.83 -10.96 9.54
C ASN A 59 -13.28 -9.93 8.54
N TRP A 60 -14.11 -9.39 7.66
CA TRP A 60 -13.71 -8.39 6.66
C TRP A 60 -12.88 -7.23 7.23
N ASP A 61 -13.31 -6.62 8.34
CA ASP A 61 -12.64 -5.44 8.91
C ASP A 61 -11.32 -5.78 9.65
N SER A 62 -11.30 -6.94 10.32
CA SER A 62 -10.21 -7.32 11.23
C SER A 62 -9.14 -8.19 10.54
N GLY A 63 -9.57 -9.12 9.70
CA GLY A 63 -8.71 -10.07 9.01
C GLY A 63 -7.74 -9.38 8.04
N THR A 64 -8.22 -8.39 7.27
CA THR A 64 -7.35 -7.69 6.31
C THR A 64 -6.33 -6.78 6.98
N THR A 65 -6.53 -6.47 8.26
CA THR A 65 -5.73 -5.47 8.99
C THR A 65 -4.66 -6.12 9.87
N ILE A 66 -4.90 -7.32 10.40
CA ILE A 66 -4.03 -7.94 11.42
C ILE A 66 -3.07 -8.96 10.81
N GLU A 67 -3.56 -9.84 9.94
CA GLU A 67 -2.76 -10.88 9.26
C GLU A 67 -3.13 -10.87 7.76
N PRO A 68 -2.66 -9.87 7.00
CA PRO A 68 -3.04 -9.71 5.61
C PRO A 68 -2.48 -10.84 4.74
N ILE A 69 -3.36 -11.46 3.96
CA ILE A 69 -3.06 -12.45 2.94
C ILE A 69 -3.38 -11.83 1.58
N GLY A 70 -2.36 -11.73 0.73
CA GLY A 70 -2.48 -11.15 -0.60
C GLY A 70 -1.56 -11.84 -1.59
N THR A 71 -1.56 -11.36 -2.84
CA THR A 71 -0.78 -11.93 -3.95
C THR A 71 0.47 -11.12 -4.29
N GLY A 72 0.88 -10.20 -3.41
CA GLY A 72 1.97 -9.25 -3.66
C GLY A 72 3.37 -9.86 -3.64
N PRO A 73 4.39 -9.06 -3.98
CA PRO A 73 5.80 -9.49 -4.01
C PRO A 73 6.41 -9.73 -2.62
N PHE A 74 5.76 -9.25 -1.55
CA PHE A 74 6.14 -9.51 -0.18
C PHE A 74 4.96 -10.11 0.59
N VAL A 75 5.26 -11.03 1.51
CA VAL A 75 4.30 -11.64 2.45
C VAL A 75 4.46 -11.03 3.83
N PHE A 76 3.36 -10.97 4.57
CA PHE A 76 3.36 -10.54 5.96
C PHE A 76 4.09 -11.56 6.84
N ASP A 77 4.96 -11.07 7.73
CA ASP A 77 5.67 -11.88 8.73
C ASP A 77 5.24 -11.50 10.14
N GLU A 78 5.45 -10.25 10.54
CA GLU A 78 5.13 -9.78 11.89
C GLU A 78 4.74 -8.30 11.91
N HIS A 79 3.86 -7.93 12.85
CA HIS A 79 3.59 -6.54 13.21
C HIS A 79 3.77 -6.35 14.71
N THR A 80 4.77 -5.55 15.09
CA THR A 80 4.90 -5.04 16.45
C THR A 80 4.28 -3.64 16.51
N SER A 81 3.11 -3.56 17.14
CA SER A 81 2.30 -2.32 17.19
C SER A 81 3.11 -1.11 17.66
N GLY A 82 3.14 -0.07 16.82
CA GLY A 82 3.86 1.18 17.09
C GLY A 82 5.39 1.09 16.94
N VAL A 83 5.93 -0.05 16.53
CA VAL A 83 7.38 -0.28 16.41
C VAL A 83 7.77 -0.63 14.97
N SER A 84 7.21 -1.71 14.41
CA SER A 84 7.61 -2.18 13.07
C SER A 84 6.58 -3.08 12.40
N ILE A 85 6.62 -3.09 11.07
CA ILE A 85 5.95 -4.09 10.22
C ILE A 85 7.04 -4.79 9.40
N ASN A 86 7.14 -6.10 9.56
CA ASN A 86 8.11 -6.95 8.89
C ASN A 86 7.42 -7.74 7.78
N LEU A 87 8.03 -7.71 6.61
CA LEU A 87 7.60 -8.48 5.45
C LEU A 87 8.77 -9.31 4.92
N LEU A 88 8.46 -10.46 4.35
CA LEU A 88 9.42 -11.36 3.70
C LEU A 88 9.17 -11.41 2.20
N ALA A 89 10.21 -11.63 1.40
CA ALA A 89 10.06 -11.80 -0.04
C ALA A 89 9.15 -13.01 -0.34
N ASN A 90 8.20 -12.83 -1.26
CA ASN A 90 7.36 -13.92 -1.75
C ASN A 90 8.10 -14.68 -2.85
N GLU A 91 8.72 -15.82 -2.51
CA GLU A 91 9.45 -16.65 -3.47
C GLU A 91 8.55 -17.25 -4.57
N GLU A 92 7.24 -17.33 -4.32
CA GLU A 92 6.23 -17.83 -5.26
C GLU A 92 5.52 -16.71 -6.04
N TYR A 93 6.04 -15.47 -5.98
CA TYR A 93 5.42 -14.36 -6.67
C TYR A 93 5.41 -14.57 -8.19
N PHE A 94 4.23 -14.39 -8.80
CA PHE A 94 4.02 -14.60 -10.23
C PHE A 94 4.81 -13.64 -11.14
N GLY A 95 5.29 -12.52 -10.57
CA GLY A 95 6.08 -11.51 -11.26
C GLY A 95 7.58 -11.66 -11.01
N HIS A 96 8.26 -10.54 -10.80
CA HIS A 96 9.66 -10.53 -10.41
C HIS A 96 9.80 -10.64 -8.89
N VAL A 97 10.40 -11.72 -8.41
CA VAL A 97 10.69 -11.95 -6.99
C VAL A 97 11.64 -10.85 -6.49
N PRO A 98 11.38 -10.21 -5.33
CA PRO A 98 12.28 -9.21 -4.78
C PRO A 98 13.70 -9.73 -4.57
N GLU A 99 14.69 -8.90 -4.90
CA GLU A 99 16.11 -9.21 -4.63
C GLU A 99 16.46 -9.08 -3.14
N VAL A 100 15.68 -8.28 -2.40
CA VAL A 100 15.82 -8.13 -0.94
C VAL A 100 14.96 -9.18 -0.23
N PRO A 101 15.52 -9.95 0.72
CA PRO A 101 14.80 -11.05 1.36
C PRO A 101 13.75 -10.57 2.36
N SER A 102 13.88 -9.35 2.89
CA SER A 102 12.95 -8.76 3.85
C SER A 102 12.82 -7.25 3.63
N LEU A 103 11.64 -6.74 3.99
CA LEU A 103 11.33 -5.33 4.05
C LEU A 103 10.79 -5.00 5.45
N VAL A 104 11.43 -4.05 6.12
CA VAL A 104 11.06 -3.62 7.48
C VAL A 104 10.58 -2.17 7.42
N PHE A 105 9.32 -1.93 7.77
CA PHE A 105 8.82 -0.59 8.01
C PHE A 105 8.99 -0.24 9.48
N SER A 106 10.04 0.52 9.80
CA SER A 106 10.27 1.04 11.15
C SER A 106 9.36 2.25 11.43
N ILE A 107 8.68 2.23 12.57
CA ILE A 107 7.75 3.28 12.99
C ILE A 107 8.45 4.16 14.03
N THR A 108 8.90 5.33 13.60
CA THR A 108 9.47 6.37 14.48
C THR A 108 8.76 7.69 14.21
N ALA A 109 8.03 8.19 15.21
CA ALA A 109 7.23 9.40 15.07
C ALA A 109 8.08 10.69 15.10
N ASP A 110 9.18 10.67 15.85
CA ASP A 110 10.08 11.81 15.98
C ASP A 110 11.03 11.89 14.78
N GLN A 111 10.95 12.99 14.04
CA GLN A 111 11.69 13.15 12.80
C GLN A 111 13.21 13.24 13.01
N ASP A 112 13.66 13.87 14.09
CA ASP A 112 15.08 14.01 14.40
C ASP A 112 15.69 12.65 14.79
N THR A 113 14.99 11.87 15.60
CA THR A 113 15.37 10.49 15.95
C THR A 113 15.48 9.63 14.69
N LYS A 114 14.52 9.75 13.78
CA LYS A 114 14.52 9.03 12.50
C LYS A 114 15.71 9.45 11.61
N MET A 115 16.06 10.73 11.60
CA MET A 115 17.25 11.22 10.88
C MET A 115 18.56 10.67 11.46
N GLN A 116 18.68 10.60 12.79
CA GLN A 116 19.86 10.01 13.42
C GLN A 116 19.99 8.51 13.10
N ALA A 117 18.88 7.76 13.14
CA ALA A 117 18.86 6.35 12.72
C ALA A 117 19.28 6.17 11.26
N PHE A 118 18.84 7.07 10.36
CA PHE A 118 19.28 7.08 8.96
C PHE A 118 20.79 7.34 8.84
N TYR A 119 21.33 8.33 9.55
CA TYR A 119 22.77 8.60 9.57
C TYR A 119 23.61 7.46 10.15
N ASN A 120 23.05 6.70 11.09
CA ASN A 120 23.70 5.51 11.67
C ASN A 120 23.64 4.28 10.75
N GLY A 121 22.93 4.35 9.62
CA GLY A 121 22.71 3.21 8.73
C GLY A 121 21.70 2.18 9.26
N GLU A 122 20.86 2.58 10.23
CA GLU A 122 19.77 1.73 10.75
C GLU A 122 18.51 1.81 9.86
N ILE A 123 18.41 2.83 9.00
CA ILE A 123 17.35 3.03 8.04
C ILE A 123 17.98 3.23 6.66
N ASP A 124 17.61 2.40 5.68
CA ASP A 124 18.10 2.54 4.31
C ASP A 124 17.37 3.64 3.52
N ILE A 125 16.07 3.83 3.81
CA ILE A 125 15.20 4.79 3.12
C ILE A 125 14.35 5.54 4.14
N LEU A 126 14.50 6.87 4.22
CA LEU A 126 13.71 7.70 5.14
C LEU A 126 12.20 7.61 4.86
N GLY A 127 11.77 7.52 3.60
CA GLY A 127 10.35 7.39 3.22
C GLY A 127 9.49 8.64 3.50
N THR A 128 10.04 9.67 4.14
CA THR A 128 9.44 10.98 4.39
C THR A 128 10.42 12.07 3.99
N ALA A 129 9.95 13.29 3.78
CA ALA A 129 10.84 14.42 3.58
C ALA A 129 11.76 14.58 4.82
N PRO A 130 13.09 14.75 4.64
CA PRO A 130 13.97 15.11 5.74
C PRO A 130 13.61 16.50 6.28
N PRO A 131 14.03 16.86 7.52
CA PRO A 131 13.89 18.21 8.02
C PRO A 131 14.50 19.21 7.03
N SER A 132 13.86 20.36 6.84
CA SER A 132 14.31 21.34 5.84
C SER A 132 15.73 21.85 6.10
N SER A 133 16.17 21.87 7.37
CA SER A 133 17.53 22.21 7.78
C SER A 133 18.58 21.20 7.31
N GLU A 134 18.21 19.93 7.11
CA GLU A 134 19.13 18.84 6.73
C GLU A 134 19.27 18.71 5.20
N ILE A 135 18.39 19.33 4.41
CA ILE A 135 18.38 19.14 2.95
C ILE A 135 19.71 19.56 2.32
N ALA A 136 20.23 20.74 2.68
CA ALA A 136 21.46 21.25 2.06
C ALA A 136 22.68 20.36 2.37
N SER A 137 22.81 19.87 3.61
CA SER A 137 23.92 18.98 3.99
C SER A 137 23.83 17.62 3.31
N LEU A 138 22.62 17.07 3.19
CA LEU A 138 22.37 15.82 2.49
C LEU A 138 22.67 15.93 0.98
N GLU A 139 22.39 17.07 0.35
CA GLU A 139 22.68 17.28 -1.07
C GLU A 139 24.17 17.42 -1.38
N GLU A 140 24.95 17.93 -0.43
CA GLU A 140 26.40 18.09 -0.56
C GLU A 140 27.17 16.79 -0.27
N ASN A 141 26.53 15.79 0.33
CA ASN A 141 27.15 14.54 0.72
C ASN A 141 26.87 13.42 -0.30
N GLU A 142 27.93 12.91 -0.94
CA GLU A 142 27.87 11.87 -1.97
C GLU A 142 27.36 10.51 -1.47
N ASP A 143 27.36 10.27 -0.14
CA ASP A 143 26.83 9.04 0.46
C ASP A 143 25.29 8.98 0.46
N TYR A 144 24.61 10.11 0.22
CA TYR A 144 23.16 10.21 0.24
C TYR A 144 22.58 10.62 -1.11
N VAL A 145 21.40 10.10 -1.43
CA VAL A 145 20.63 10.46 -2.63
C VAL A 145 19.31 11.08 -2.21
N ILE A 146 19.07 12.33 -2.62
CA ILE A 146 17.78 13.00 -2.44
C ILE A 146 17.01 12.97 -3.76
N GLU A 147 15.93 12.20 -3.76
CA GLU A 147 14.96 12.14 -4.85
C GLU A 147 13.80 13.10 -4.60
N ARG A 148 13.70 14.17 -5.40
CA ARG A 148 12.55 15.07 -5.36
C ARG A 148 11.43 14.53 -6.23
N ARG A 149 10.36 14.06 -5.58
CA ARG A 149 9.14 13.60 -6.26
C ARG A 149 7.97 14.55 -6.01
N VAL A 150 7.26 14.87 -7.09
CA VAL A 150 5.97 15.55 -7.01
C VAL A 150 4.90 14.48 -6.83
N TRP A 151 4.21 14.50 -5.71
CA TRP A 151 3.09 13.60 -5.46
C TRP A 151 1.81 14.16 -6.09
N PRO A 152 0.90 13.30 -6.62
CA PRO A 152 -0.37 13.74 -7.18
C PRO A 152 -1.38 14.23 -6.12
N SER A 153 -1.00 14.21 -4.84
CA SER A 153 -1.84 14.62 -3.72
C SER A 153 -1.87 16.14 -3.56
N ARG A 154 -3.05 16.69 -3.26
CA ARG A 154 -3.23 18.10 -2.86
C ARG A 154 -3.56 18.15 -1.38
N GLU A 155 -2.93 19.06 -0.67
CA GLU A 155 -3.27 19.36 0.72
C GLU A 155 -4.31 20.48 0.75
N TYR A 156 -5.36 20.28 1.54
CA TYR A 156 -6.44 21.24 1.73
C TYR A 156 -6.56 21.54 3.23
N ILE A 157 -6.72 22.82 3.57
CA ILE A 157 -7.08 23.25 4.93
C ILE A 157 -8.54 23.67 4.89
N PHE A 158 -9.37 23.01 5.70
CA PHE A 158 -10.79 23.32 5.86
C PHE A 158 -11.01 24.11 7.16
N PHE A 159 -12.01 24.99 7.19
CA PHE A 159 -12.41 25.80 8.35
C PHE A 159 -13.88 25.56 8.71
#